data_AF-A0A8T2P5H7-F1
#
_entry.id   AF-A0A8T2P5H7-F1
#
_cell.length_a   1.000
_cell.length_b   1.000
_cell.length_c   1.000
_cell.angle_alpha   90.00
_cell.angle_beta   90.00
_cell.angle_gamma   90.00
#
_symmetry.space_group_name_H-M   'P 1'
#
loop_
_entity.id
_entity.type
_entity.pdbx_description
1 polymer ?
#
loop_
_entity_poly.entity_id
_entity_poly.type
_entity_poly.pdbx_seq_one_letter_code
_entity_poly.pdbx_strand_id
1 'polypeptide(L)' 'MFAVLSRAMQANPLAHFRMVPLHQKRSQIYSKPPKHKIGAGQSFFIMSVFAVALLVPAGWIMHHLPEYRQRPRPPPK' A
#
# COMPACT_ATOMS: atom_id res chain seq x y z
N MET A 1 -21.56 -60.72 43.12
CA MET A 1 -20.16 -60.46 43.52
C MET A 1 -19.38 -60.06 42.27
N PHE A 2 -18.42 -59.14 42.43
CA PHE A 2 -17.49 -58.57 41.44
C PHE A 2 -17.96 -57.31 40.70
N ALA A 3 -17.69 -56.18 41.36
CA ALA A 3 -17.37 -54.91 40.73
C ALA A 3 -16.02 -55.01 39.97
N VAL A 4 -15.69 -53.92 39.26
CA VAL A 4 -14.34 -53.46 38.84
C VAL A 4 -14.14 -53.42 37.32
N LEU A 5 -14.30 -52.21 36.77
CA LEU A 5 -13.48 -51.52 35.75
C LEU A 5 -14.42 -50.47 35.12
N SER A 6 -14.07 -49.22 34.87
CA SER A 6 -12.87 -48.44 35.11
C SER A 6 -13.16 -47.08 34.47
N ARG A 7 -12.52 -46.05 35.03
CA ARG A 7 -12.06 -44.86 34.31
C ARG A 7 -13.17 -43.96 33.77
N ALA A 8 -13.40 -42.88 34.51
CA ALA A 8 -12.70 -41.62 34.27
C ALA A 8 -13.38 -40.88 33.12
N MET A 9 -14.24 -39.94 33.53
CA MET A 9 -14.24 -38.57 33.00
C MET A 9 -13.57 -38.44 31.64
N GLN A 10 -14.25 -38.92 30.59
CA GLN A 10 -13.90 -38.49 29.26
C GLN A 10 -14.59 -37.15 29.06
N ALA A 11 -14.04 -36.13 29.74
CA ALA A 11 -14.23 -34.76 29.37
C ALA A 11 -13.84 -34.69 27.91
N ASN A 12 -14.82 -34.46 27.05
CA ASN A 12 -14.59 -34.22 25.65
C ASN A 12 -14.70 -32.71 25.41
N PRO A 13 -13.69 -31.88 25.77
CA PRO A 13 -13.62 -30.55 25.23
C PRO A 13 -13.07 -30.68 23.80
N LEU A 14 -13.84 -31.31 22.90
CA LEU A 14 -13.72 -30.98 21.49
C LEU A 14 -14.33 -29.59 21.34
N ALA A 15 -13.58 -28.60 21.82
CA ALA A 15 -13.60 -27.27 21.28
C ALA A 15 -13.52 -27.45 19.76
N HIS A 16 -14.70 -27.39 19.13
CA HIS A 16 -14.83 -27.22 17.70
C HIS A 16 -14.18 -25.88 17.41
N PHE A 17 -12.86 -25.91 17.23
CA PHE A 17 -12.09 -24.82 16.69
C PHE A 17 -12.62 -24.67 15.28
N ARG A 18 -13.67 -23.85 15.13
CA ARG A 18 -14.20 -23.44 13.84
C ARG A 18 -13.07 -22.66 13.19
N MET A 19 -12.20 -23.38 12.47
CA MET A 19 -11.34 -22.77 11.48
C MET A 19 -12.30 -22.17 10.46
N VAL A 20 -12.58 -20.88 10.59
CA VAL A 20 -13.08 -20.09 9.48
C VAL A 20 -11.94 -20.12 8.47
N PRO A 21 -12.06 -20.85 7.34
CA PRO A 21 -11.04 -20.76 6.33
C PRO A 21 -10.99 -19.29 5.91
N LEU A 22 -9.82 -18.68 6.00
CA LEU A 22 -9.56 -17.38 5.38
C LEU A 22 -9.80 -17.60 3.88
N HIS A 23 -11.02 -17.35 3.43
CA HIS A 23 -11.41 -17.48 2.05
C HIS A 23 -10.77 -16.32 1.30
N GLN A 24 -9.51 -16.52 0.89
CA GLN A 24 -8.75 -15.54 0.15
C GLN A 24 -9.39 -15.39 -1.22
N LYS A 25 -10.33 -14.45 -1.31
CA LYS A 25 -11.11 -14.14 -2.51
C LYS A 25 -10.15 -13.51 -3.52
N ARG A 26 -9.44 -14.36 -4.26
CA ARG A 26 -8.52 -13.94 -5.32
C ARG A 26 -9.37 -13.58 -6.54
N SER A 27 -9.85 -12.34 -6.59
CA SER A 27 -10.48 -11.83 -7.82
C SER A 27 -9.40 -11.67 -8.88
N GLN A 28 -9.40 -12.54 -9.88
CA GLN A 28 -8.63 -12.29 -11.09
C GLN A 28 -9.42 -11.34 -11.98
N ILE A 29 -9.06 -10.06 -11.92
CA ILE A 29 -9.58 -9.06 -12.83
C ILE A 29 -8.87 -9.26 -14.17
N TYR A 30 -9.58 -9.83 -15.14
CA TYR A 30 -9.11 -9.92 -16.51
C TYR A 30 -9.47 -8.64 -17.25
N SER A 31 -8.48 -7.98 -17.83
CA SER A 31 -8.68 -6.85 -18.73
C SER A 31 -8.34 -7.26 -20.17
N LYS A 32 -8.93 -6.55 -21.13
CA LYS A 32 -8.59 -6.75 -22.54
C LYS A 32 -7.13 -6.33 -22.77
N PRO A 33 -6.41 -6.97 -23.71
CA PRO A 33 -5.07 -6.52 -24.09
C PRO A 33 -5.07 -5.05 -24.51
N PRO A 34 -3.98 -4.30 -24.23
CA PRO A 34 -3.90 -2.89 -24.58
C PRO A 34 -3.97 -2.71 -26.09
N LYS A 35 -4.88 -1.83 -26.54
CA LYS A 35 -5.03 -1.48 -27.96
C LYS A 35 -3.76 -0.83 -28.52
N HIS A 36 -3.08 -0.04 -27.71
CA HIS A 36 -1.81 0.58 -28.03
C HIS A 36 -0.78 0.18 -26.98
N LYS A 37 0.31 -0.45 -27.41
CA LYS A 37 1.36 -0.91 -26.50
C LYS A 37 2.25 0.28 -26.14
N ILE A 38 2.35 0.59 -24.85
CA ILE A 38 3.33 1.55 -24.35
C ILE A 38 4.65 0.79 -24.22
N GLY A 39 5.62 1.13 -25.06
CA GLY A 39 6.96 0.55 -25.02
C GLY A 39 7.80 1.11 -23.88
N ALA A 40 8.90 0.44 -23.55
CA ALA A 40 9.83 0.90 -22.51
C ALA A 40 10.33 2.33 -22.74
N GLY A 41 10.62 2.71 -24.00
CA GLY A 41 11.04 4.07 -24.35
C GLY A 41 9.96 5.13 -24.10
N GLN A 42 8.70 4.84 -24.45
CA GLN A 42 7.58 5.77 -24.19
C GLN A 42 7.31 5.92 -22.68
N SER A 43 7.34 4.82 -21.94
CA SER A 43 7.19 4.86 -20.47
C SER A 43 8.29 5.66 -19.80
N PHE A 44 9.55 5.45 -20.21
CA PHE A 44 10.68 6.18 -19.65
C PHE A 44 10.61 7.68 -19.95
N PHE A 45 10.25 8.04 -21.17
CA PHE A 45 10.05 9.44 -21.55
C PHE A 45 8.97 10.11 -20.70
N ILE A 46 7.78 9.49 -20.59
CA ILE A 46 6.66 10.05 -19.81
C ILE A 46 7.05 10.17 -18.33
N MET A 47 7.70 9.16 -17.76
CA MET A 47 8.17 9.20 -16.37
C MET A 47 9.22 10.27 -16.14
N SER A 48 10.15 10.44 -17.07
CA SER A 48 11.16 11.50 -16.99
C SER A 48 10.52 12.88 -17.05
N VAL A 49 9.65 13.12 -18.04
CA VAL A 49 8.92 14.40 -18.19
C VAL A 49 8.07 14.69 -16.95
N PHE A 50 7.35 13.68 -16.44
CA PHE A 50 6.57 13.82 -15.22
C PHE A 50 7.43 14.20 -14.01
N ALA A 51 8.56 13.52 -13.82
CA ALA A 51 9.48 13.81 -12.73
C ALA A 51 10.04 15.25 -12.85
N VAL A 52 10.49 15.65 -14.04
CA VAL A 52 11.01 17.01 -14.29
C VAL A 52 9.92 18.05 -14.06
N ALA A 53 8.69 17.81 -14.51
CA ALA A 53 7.57 18.72 -14.33
C ALA A 53 7.24 19.00 -12.86
N LEU A 54 7.47 18.03 -11.97
CA LEU A 54 7.31 18.22 -10.52
C LEU A 54 8.56 18.79 -9.85
N LEU A 55 9.75 18.30 -10.20
CA LEU A 55 11.00 18.69 -9.55
C LEU A 55 11.45 20.09 -9.93
N VAL A 56 11.21 20.55 -11.16
CA VAL A 56 11.62 21.90 -11.61
C VAL A 56 10.96 23.00 -10.77
N PRO A 57 9.62 23.08 -10.62
CA PRO A 57 9.01 24.12 -9.79
C PRO A 57 9.40 23.98 -8.32
N ALA A 58 9.50 22.75 -7.81
CA ALA A 58 9.93 22.51 -6.43
C ALA A 58 11.38 22.96 -6.18
N GLY A 59 12.28 22.64 -7.10
CA GLY A 59 13.69 23.03 -7.08
C GLY A 59 13.87 24.54 -7.22
N TRP A 60 13.07 25.18 -8.07
CA TRP A 60 13.06 26.64 -8.19
C TRP A 60 12.67 27.32 -6.88
N ILE A 61 11.62 26.85 -6.20
CA ILE A 61 11.20 27.39 -4.90
C ILE A 61 12.31 27.22 -3.87
N MET A 62 12.90 26.03 -3.76
CA MET A 62 14.01 25.75 -2.84
C MET A 62 15.25 26.58 -3.14
N HIS A 63 15.55 26.83 -4.42
CA HIS A 63 16.67 27.69 -4.82
C HIS A 63 16.46 29.14 -4.38
N HIS A 64 15.23 29.65 -4.43
CA HIS A 64 14.91 31.05 -4.10
C HIS A 64 14.60 31.29 -2.60
N LEU A 65 14.67 30.25 -1.76
CA LEU A 65 14.45 30.36 -0.32
C LEU A 65 15.38 31.39 0.38
N PRO A 66 16.69 31.45 0.07
CA PRO A 66 17.60 32.42 0.66
C PRO A 66 17.19 33.88 0.39
N GLU A 67 16.73 34.17 -0.81
CA GLU A 67 16.25 35.48 -1.24
C GLU A 67 14.94 35.85 -0.52
N TYR A 68 14.01 34.88 -0.40
CA TYR A 68 12.78 35.09 0.38
C TYR A 68 13.05 35.35 1.87
N ARG A 69 14.10 34.73 2.44
CA ARG A 69 14.48 34.94 3.84
C ARG A 69 15.11 36.30 4.11
N GLN A 70 15.88 36.82 3.15
CA GLN A 70 16.57 38.10 3.28
C GLN A 70 15.69 39.31 2.96
N ARG A 71 14.52 39.08 2.35
CA ARG A 71 13.58 40.16 2.03
C ARG A 71 13.11 40.87 3.30
N PRO A 72 13.40 42.17 3.47
CA PRO A 72 12.90 42.93 4.61
C PRO A 72 11.37 42.93 4.60
N ARG A 73 10.75 42.76 5.78
CA ARG A 73 9.30 42.90 5.91
C ARG A 73 8.91 44.34 5.54
N PRO A 74 7.90 44.55 4.68
CA PRO A 74 7.41 45.90 4.40
C PRO A 74 6.88 46.53 5.70
N PRO A 75 7.04 47.85 5.88
CA PRO A 75 6.52 48.53 7.05
C PRO A 75 5.00 48.36 7.16
N PRO A 76 4.45 48.25 8.39
CA PRO A 76 3.01 48.19 8.57
C PRO A 76 2.35 49.47 8.02
N LYS A 77 1.21 49.30 7.35
CA LYS A 77 0.38 50.41 6.86
C LYS A 77 -0.33 51.12 8.01
#